data_AF-M7SZT9-F1
#
_entry.id   AF-M7SZT9-F1
#
_cell.length_a   1.000
_cell.length_b   1.000
_cell.length_c   1.000
_cell.angle_alpha   90.00
_cell.angle_beta   90.00
_cell.angle_gamma   90.00
#
_symmetry.space_group_name_H-M   'P 1'
#
loop_
_entity.id
_entity.type
_entity.pdbx_description
1 polymer ?
#
loop_
_entity_poly.entity_id
_entity_poly.type
_entity_poly.pdbx_seq_one_letter_code
_entity_poly.pdbx_strand_id
1 'polypeptide(L)'
;MSDHTWSTITTAVPGLGLALVRLAPLMISSASLMCAWDQQNAFRSFLAPSILSKPQHMSANIVVDWFGEFAKPTKWVINLAYPLGLIFGLINALGDNGLQPPARALFAIGGLLSIFHFWFARWSMMWNARITKKENIGKANEDGLRGWLGNNGARMKWVNFPAWICFVLASAMLIPV
;
A
#
# COMPACT_ATOMS: atom_id res chain seq x y z
N MET A 1 2.31 25.28 54.65
CA MET A 1 1.27 24.57 53.89
C MET A 1 1.57 24.82 52.44
N SER A 2 2.10 23.81 51.74
CA SER A 2 2.44 23.87 50.32
C SER A 2 1.25 23.39 49.51
N ASP A 3 0.62 24.31 48.78
CA ASP A 3 -0.44 23.99 47.84
C ASP A 3 0.14 23.19 46.67
N HIS A 4 -0.04 21.88 46.74
CA HIS A 4 0.13 21.01 45.59
C HIS A 4 -1.06 21.25 44.65
N THR A 5 -0.91 22.19 43.73
CA THR A 5 -1.77 22.31 42.56
C THR A 5 -1.57 21.07 41.70
N TRP A 6 -2.49 20.11 41.83
CA TRP A 6 -2.66 19.04 40.88
C TRP A 6 -2.99 19.68 39.54
N SER A 7 -1.98 19.82 38.68
CA SER A 7 -2.20 20.12 37.27
C SER A 7 -3.02 18.98 36.70
N THR A 8 -4.32 19.23 36.55
CA THR A 8 -5.23 18.35 35.83
C THR A 8 -4.66 18.16 34.43
N ILE A 9 -4.00 17.02 34.19
CA ILE A 9 -3.67 16.58 32.85
C ILE A 9 -5.00 16.29 32.19
N THR A 10 -5.59 17.30 31.56
CA THR A 10 -6.67 17.12 30.61
C THR A 10 -6.09 16.32 29.45
N THR A 11 -6.23 15.01 29.52
CA THR A 11 -6.11 14.12 28.36
C THR A 11 -7.25 14.50 27.41
N ALA A 12 -7.04 15.56 26.64
CA ALA A 12 -7.96 15.95 25.59
C ALA A 12 -7.93 14.84 24.55
N VAL A 13 -8.89 13.92 24.65
CA VAL A 13 -9.20 13.01 23.55
C VAL A 13 -9.38 13.91 22.33
N PRO A 14 -8.53 13.79 21.28
CA PRO A 14 -8.72 14.56 20.08
C PRO A 14 -10.18 14.40 19.65
N GLY A 15 -10.87 15.50 19.32
CA GLY A 15 -12.21 15.39 18.77
C GLY A 15 -12.19 14.33 17.65
N LEU A 16 -13.22 13.47 17.59
CA LEU A 16 -13.23 12.28 16.73
C LEU A 16 -12.70 12.55 15.31
N GLY A 17 -13.05 13.70 14.72
CA GLY A 17 -12.54 14.13 13.41
C GLY A 17 -11.01 14.25 13.34
N LEU A 18 -10.36 14.84 14.35
CA LEU A 18 -8.90 14.94 14.39
C LEU A 18 -8.24 13.56 14.57
N ALA A 19 -8.84 12.67 15.37
CA ALA A 19 -8.35 11.30 15.51
C ALA A 19 -8.41 10.54 14.18
N LEU A 20 -9.52 10.68 13.44
CA LEU A 20 -9.71 10.08 12.12
C LEU A 20 -8.70 10.63 11.11
N VAL A 21 -8.46 11.95 11.08
CA VAL A 21 -7.44 12.56 10.20
C VAL A 21 -6.04 12.04 10.50
N ARG A 22 -5.70 11.85 11.78
CA ARG A 22 -4.39 11.34 12.21
C ARG A 22 -4.18 9.86 11.89
N LEU A 23 -5.25 9.06 11.98
CA LEU A 23 -5.19 7.62 11.70
C LEU A 23 -5.40 7.28 10.21
N ALA A 24 -5.99 8.19 9.43
CA ALA A 24 -6.27 7.96 8.01
C ALA A 24 -5.05 7.48 7.19
N PRO A 25 -3.83 8.05 7.33
CA PRO A 25 -2.66 7.54 6.60
C PRO A 25 -2.35 6.08 6.91
N LEU A 26 -2.44 5.68 8.19
CA LEU A 26 -2.20 4.30 8.61
C LEU A 26 -3.29 3.35 8.07
N MET A 27 -4.56 3.75 8.14
CA MET A 27 -5.67 2.95 7.62
C MET A 27 -5.55 2.72 6.11
N ILE A 28 -5.30 3.79 5.36
CA ILE A 28 -5.12 3.77 3.90
C ILE A 28 -3.89 2.92 3.52
N SER A 29 -2.77 3.13 4.22
CA SER A 29 -1.54 2.38 3.97
C SER A 29 -1.71 0.89 4.30
N SER A 30 -2.41 0.54 5.36
CA SER A 30 -2.71 -0.86 5.72
C SER A 30 -3.59 -1.53 4.67
N ALA A 31 -4.67 -0.86 4.24
CA ALA A 31 -5.57 -1.38 3.20
C ALA A 31 -4.83 -1.57 1.86
N SER A 32 -4.00 -0.60 1.46
CA SER A 32 -3.22 -0.70 0.21
C SER A 32 -2.10 -1.74 0.27
N LEU A 33 -1.44 -1.91 1.42
CA LEU A 33 -0.44 -2.97 1.62
C LEU A 33 -1.09 -4.36 1.58
N MET A 34 -2.24 -4.53 2.23
CA MET A 34 -3.03 -5.77 2.17
C MET A 34 -3.44 -6.08 0.72
N CYS A 35 -3.96 -5.10 -0.01
CA CYS A 35 -4.28 -5.25 -1.44
C CYS A 35 -3.07 -5.69 -2.27
N ALA A 36 -1.88 -5.12 -2.02
CA ALA A 36 -0.66 -5.51 -2.71
C ALA A 36 -0.21 -6.95 -2.35
N TRP A 37 -0.44 -7.38 -1.11
CA TRP A 37 -0.14 -8.72 -0.65
C TRP A 37 -1.09 -9.76 -1.24
N ASP A 38 -2.38 -9.44 -1.29
CA ASP A 38 -3.41 -10.28 -1.91
C ASP A 38 -3.14 -10.47 -3.40
N GLN A 39 -2.73 -9.40 -4.09
CA GLN A 39 -2.24 -9.50 -5.46
C GLN A 39 -1.07 -10.48 -5.58
N GLN A 40 -0.05 -10.33 -4.72
CA GLN A 40 1.11 -11.23 -4.73
C GLN A 40 0.70 -12.69 -4.55
N ASN A 41 -0.23 -12.96 -3.63
CA ASN A 41 -0.71 -14.30 -3.30
C ASN A 41 -1.60 -14.91 -4.38
N ALA A 42 -2.54 -14.13 -4.92
CA ALA A 42 -3.44 -14.58 -5.97
C ALA A 42 -2.64 -14.89 -7.25
N PHE A 43 -1.78 -13.96 -7.69
CA PHE A 43 -1.05 -14.11 -8.94
C PHE A 43 0.02 -15.20 -8.90
N ARG A 44 0.73 -15.38 -7.77
CA ARG A 44 1.72 -16.49 -7.65
C ARG A 44 1.06 -17.87 -7.75
N SER A 45 -0.22 -17.99 -7.40
CA SER A 45 -0.92 -19.28 -7.43
C SER A 45 -1.01 -19.86 -8.84
N PHE A 46 -1.13 -19.02 -9.87
CA PHE A 46 -1.09 -19.44 -11.28
C PHE A 46 0.26 -20.04 -11.69
N LEU A 47 1.33 -19.73 -10.96
CA LEU A 47 2.68 -20.21 -11.25
C LEU A 47 3.12 -21.36 -10.33
N ALA A 48 2.18 -21.95 -9.58
CA ALA A 48 2.50 -23.04 -8.67
C ALA A 48 3.14 -24.22 -9.44
N PRO A 49 4.26 -24.79 -8.96
CA PRO A 49 4.92 -25.91 -9.64
C PRO A 49 4.00 -27.10 -9.92
N SER A 50 3.08 -27.38 -9.00
CA SER A 50 2.07 -28.45 -9.14
C SER A 50 1.04 -28.20 -10.25
N ILE A 51 0.86 -26.95 -10.68
CA ILE A 51 0.04 -26.60 -11.84
C ILE A 51 0.90 -26.71 -13.10
N LEU A 52 2.09 -26.11 -13.08
CA LEU A 52 2.96 -26.02 -14.25
C LEU A 52 3.57 -27.35 -14.68
N SER A 53 3.69 -28.33 -13.77
CA SER A 53 4.18 -29.67 -14.09
C SER A 53 3.15 -30.53 -14.83
N LYS A 54 1.89 -30.11 -14.89
CA LYS A 54 0.83 -30.86 -15.57
C LYS A 54 0.91 -30.61 -17.07
N PRO A 55 0.92 -31.67 -17.91
CA PRO A 55 0.77 -31.50 -19.36
C PRO A 55 -0.49 -30.69 -19.66
N GLN A 56 -0.39 -29.74 -20.60
CA GLN A 56 -1.53 -28.94 -21.08
C GLN A 56 -2.25 -28.12 -19.98
N HIS A 57 -1.53 -27.66 -18.96
CA HIS A 57 -2.14 -26.83 -17.92
C HIS A 57 -2.77 -25.54 -18.48
N MET A 58 -3.86 -25.09 -17.87
CA MET A 58 -4.62 -23.93 -18.35
C MET A 58 -4.24 -22.60 -17.69
N SER A 59 -3.15 -22.56 -16.90
CA SER A 59 -2.76 -21.37 -16.12
C SER A 59 -2.68 -20.10 -16.98
N ALA A 60 -1.91 -20.13 -18.07
CA ALA A 60 -1.77 -18.99 -18.97
C ALA A 60 -3.10 -18.60 -19.63
N ASN A 61 -3.92 -19.59 -20.03
CA ASN A 61 -5.24 -19.34 -20.62
C ASN A 61 -6.20 -18.65 -19.66
N ILE A 62 -6.14 -18.96 -18.37
CA ILE A 62 -7.01 -18.33 -17.36
C ILE A 62 -6.47 -16.95 -17.00
N VAL A 63 -5.16 -16.80 -16.77
CA VAL A 63 -4.61 -15.54 -16.24
C VAL A 63 -4.72 -14.38 -17.23
N VAL A 64 -4.69 -14.64 -18.54
CA VAL A 64 -4.83 -13.61 -19.58
C VAL A 64 -6.11 -12.81 -19.43
N ASP A 65 -7.24 -13.49 -19.21
CA ASP A 65 -8.55 -12.84 -19.03
C ASP A 65 -8.78 -12.42 -17.58
N TRP A 66 -8.41 -13.29 -16.63
CA TRP A 66 -8.59 -13.02 -15.20
C TRP A 66 -7.84 -11.77 -14.74
N PHE A 67 -6.60 -11.57 -15.21
CA PHE A 67 -5.79 -10.40 -14.87
C PHE A 67 -6.47 -9.10 -15.31
N GLY A 68 -7.03 -9.08 -16.52
CA GLY A 68 -7.72 -7.92 -17.07
C GLY A 68 -8.91 -7.51 -16.19
N GLU A 69 -9.75 -8.47 -15.81
CA GLU A 69 -10.92 -8.22 -14.96
C GLU A 69 -10.53 -7.84 -13.53
N PHE A 70 -9.55 -8.52 -12.94
CA PHE A 70 -9.03 -8.19 -11.61
C PHE A 70 -8.42 -6.78 -11.56
N ALA A 71 -7.72 -6.35 -12.61
CA ALA A 71 -7.04 -5.07 -12.65
C ALA A 71 -8.00 -3.87 -12.71
N LYS A 72 -9.20 -4.01 -13.27
CA LYS A 72 -10.17 -2.90 -13.41
C LYS A 72 -10.56 -2.26 -12.06
N PRO A 73 -11.11 -2.99 -11.07
CA PRO A 73 -11.44 -2.41 -9.78
C PRO A 73 -10.18 -2.06 -8.97
N THR A 74 -9.13 -2.86 -9.10
CA THR A 74 -7.86 -2.64 -8.37
C THR A 74 -7.21 -1.29 -8.72
N LYS A 75 -7.31 -0.84 -9.97
CA LYS A 75 -6.82 0.48 -10.39
C LYS A 75 -7.49 1.62 -9.61
N TRP A 76 -8.78 1.52 -9.30
CA TRP A 76 -9.47 2.53 -8.50
C TRP A 76 -8.94 2.59 -7.08
N VAL A 77 -8.72 1.43 -6.45
CA VAL A 77 -8.12 1.34 -5.12
C VAL A 77 -6.74 2.03 -5.11
N ILE A 78 -5.91 1.75 -6.11
CA ILE A 78 -4.57 2.34 -6.26
C ILE A 78 -4.66 3.85 -6.46
N ASN A 79 -5.49 4.31 -7.40
CA ASN A 79 -5.59 5.72 -7.77
C ASN A 79 -6.18 6.60 -6.64
N LEU A 80 -6.90 5.99 -5.69
CA LEU A 80 -7.39 6.69 -4.50
C LEU A 80 -6.43 6.58 -3.33
N ALA A 81 -5.96 5.36 -3.00
CA ALA A 81 -5.22 5.12 -1.78
C ALA A 81 -3.88 5.90 -1.74
N TYR A 82 -3.08 5.86 -2.80
CA TYR A 82 -1.75 6.46 -2.74
C TYR A 82 -1.76 8.00 -2.68
N PRO A 83 -2.58 8.70 -3.50
CA PRO A 83 -2.73 10.15 -3.37
C PRO A 83 -3.36 10.55 -2.03
N LEU A 84 -4.37 9.83 -1.53
CA LEU A 84 -4.96 10.13 -0.23
C LEU A 84 -3.97 9.89 0.92
N GLY A 85 -3.14 8.84 0.84
CA GLY A 85 -2.06 8.60 1.80
C GLY A 85 -1.06 9.75 1.85
N LEU A 86 -0.70 10.34 0.70
CA LEU A 86 0.11 11.56 0.64
C LEU A 86 -0.64 12.75 1.26
N ILE A 87 -1.88 13.01 0.85
CA ILE A 87 -2.67 14.16 1.30
C ILE A 87 -2.81 14.13 2.83
N PHE A 88 -3.28 13.02 3.41
CA PHE A 88 -3.43 12.92 4.86
C PHE A 88 -2.09 12.89 5.59
N GLY A 89 -1.03 12.33 4.98
CA GLY A 89 0.33 12.44 5.52
C GLY A 89 0.78 13.90 5.63
N LEU A 90 0.57 14.71 4.58
CA LEU A 90 0.94 16.12 4.56
C LEU A 90 0.04 16.96 5.48
N ILE A 91 -1.26 16.68 5.58
CA ILE A 91 -2.15 17.35 6.54
C ILE A 91 -1.62 17.16 7.96
N ASN A 92 -1.20 15.95 8.32
CA ASN A 92 -0.64 15.69 9.65
C ASN A 92 0.76 16.30 9.83
N ALA A 93 1.58 16.32 8.80
CA ALA A 93 2.94 16.87 8.87
C ALA A 93 2.98 18.40 8.92
N LEU A 94 2.10 19.08 8.18
CA LEU A 94 2.13 20.54 7.97
C LEU A 94 1.07 21.28 8.79
N GLY A 95 0.02 20.60 9.23
CA GLY A 95 -1.03 21.20 10.05
C GLY A 95 -0.52 21.67 11.41
N ASP A 96 -1.11 22.75 11.93
CA ASP A 96 -0.90 23.18 13.30
C ASP A 96 -1.78 22.35 14.25
N ASN A 97 -1.23 21.21 14.67
CA ASN A 97 -2.00 20.13 15.30
C ASN A 97 -1.32 19.58 16.56
N GLY A 98 -0.36 20.30 17.14
CA GLY A 98 0.33 19.93 18.38
C GLY A 98 1.15 18.63 18.31
N LEU A 99 1.44 18.11 17.10
CA LEU A 99 2.27 16.92 16.94
C LEU A 99 3.75 17.24 17.14
N GLN A 100 4.45 16.32 17.81
CA GLN A 100 5.90 16.42 17.99
C GLN A 100 6.64 16.37 16.64
N PRO A 101 7.78 17.07 16.48
CA PRO A 101 8.52 17.10 15.22
C PRO A 101 8.83 15.72 14.60
N PRO A 102 9.22 14.68 15.37
CA PRO A 102 9.44 13.34 14.82
C PRO A 102 8.18 12.71 14.20
N ALA A 103 7.03 12.86 14.84
CA ALA A 103 5.76 12.32 14.32
C ALA A 103 5.38 13.00 12.99
N ARG A 104 5.57 14.33 12.92
CA ARG A 104 5.35 15.11 11.69
C ARG A 104 6.26 14.65 10.55
N ALA A 105 7.54 14.42 10.84
CA ALA A 105 8.50 13.91 9.87
C ALA A 105 8.10 12.52 9.36
N LEU A 106 7.69 11.61 10.25
CA LEU A 106 7.23 10.28 9.87
C LEU A 106 5.97 10.33 8.98
N PHE A 107 5.00 11.20 9.29
CA PHE A 107 3.84 11.41 8.42
C PHE A 107 4.23 11.94 7.03
N ALA A 108 5.17 12.88 6.96
CA ALA A 108 5.66 13.42 5.69
C ALA A 108 6.38 12.34 4.86
N ILE A 109 7.33 11.63 5.46
CA ILE A 109 8.11 10.57 4.79
C ILE A 109 7.17 9.44 4.34
N GLY A 110 6.25 9.00 5.19
CA GLY A 110 5.25 7.99 4.84
C GLY A 110 4.37 8.43 3.66
N GLY A 111 3.94 9.69 3.64
CA GLY A 111 3.16 10.27 2.53
C GLY A 111 3.93 10.30 1.22
N LEU A 112 5.20 10.74 1.26
CA LEU A 112 6.07 10.77 0.08
C LEU A 112 6.37 9.36 -0.45
N LEU A 113 6.65 8.40 0.45
CA LEU A 113 6.77 7.01 0.05
C LEU A 113 5.47 6.52 -0.58
N SER A 114 4.31 6.78 0.02
CA SER A 114 3.01 6.39 -0.55
C SER A 114 2.86 6.78 -2.03
N ILE A 115 3.16 8.04 -2.39
CA ILE A 115 3.04 8.47 -3.80
C ILE A 115 4.12 7.88 -4.72
N PHE A 116 5.30 7.53 -4.20
CA PHE A 116 6.33 6.82 -4.96
C PHE A 116 5.88 5.44 -5.46
N HIS A 117 4.71 4.94 -5.04
CA HIS A 117 4.08 3.79 -5.69
C HIS A 117 4.03 3.94 -7.21
N PHE A 118 3.71 5.14 -7.71
CA PHE A 118 3.57 5.41 -9.14
C PHE A 118 4.89 5.39 -9.91
N TRP A 119 6.04 5.45 -9.23
CA TRP A 119 7.34 5.21 -9.86
C TRP A 119 7.34 3.86 -10.60
N PHE A 120 6.71 2.85 -10.01
CA PHE A 120 6.66 1.49 -10.55
C PHE A 120 5.63 1.30 -11.68
N ALA A 121 4.81 2.33 -11.99
CA ALA A 121 3.66 2.22 -12.88
C ALA A 121 4.07 1.85 -14.32
N ARG A 122 5.17 2.42 -14.83
CA ARG A 122 5.66 2.14 -16.19
C ARG A 122 5.96 0.65 -16.37
N TRP A 123 6.69 0.04 -15.44
CA TRP A 123 7.01 -1.38 -15.49
C TRP A 123 5.76 -2.24 -15.28
N SER A 124 4.87 -1.85 -14.36
CA SER A 124 3.58 -2.55 -14.18
C SER A 124 2.78 -2.59 -15.49
N MET A 125 2.64 -1.47 -16.21
CA MET A 125 1.87 -1.45 -17.45
C MET A 125 2.51 -2.29 -18.56
N MET A 126 3.84 -2.28 -18.67
CA MET A 126 4.56 -3.18 -19.58
C MET A 126 4.27 -4.65 -19.25
N TRP A 127 4.31 -5.05 -17.99
CA TRP A 127 4.02 -6.43 -17.59
C TRP A 127 2.56 -6.80 -17.80
N ASN A 128 1.63 -5.90 -17.50
CA ASN A 128 0.21 -6.10 -17.77
C ASN A 128 -0.01 -6.43 -19.26
N ALA A 129 0.59 -5.66 -20.17
CA ALA A 129 0.47 -5.90 -21.60
C ALA A 129 1.01 -7.27 -22.03
N ARG A 130 2.08 -7.76 -21.38
CA ARG A 130 2.62 -9.11 -21.63
C ARG A 130 1.71 -10.21 -21.09
N ILE A 131 1.13 -10.01 -19.90
CA ILE A 131 0.20 -10.98 -19.29
C ILE A 131 -1.07 -11.11 -20.12
N THR A 132 -1.63 -9.99 -20.58
CA THR A 132 -2.93 -9.97 -21.29
C THR A 132 -2.82 -10.21 -22.80
N LYS A 133 -1.62 -10.52 -23.31
CA LYS A 133 -1.41 -10.77 -24.74
C LYS A 133 -2.11 -12.07 -25.15
N LYS A 134 -3.00 -12.01 -26.15
CA LYS A 134 -3.81 -13.16 -26.60
C LYS A 134 -3.19 -13.96 -27.73
N GLU A 135 -2.15 -13.45 -28.39
CA GLU A 135 -1.44 -14.21 -29.41
C GLU A 135 -0.45 -15.20 -28.76
N ASN A 136 -0.55 -16.48 -29.12
CA ASN A 136 0.32 -17.56 -28.63
C ASN A 136 0.36 -17.67 -27.10
N ILE A 137 -0.82 -17.81 -26.48
CA ILE A 137 -0.95 -17.92 -25.03
C ILE A 137 -0.11 -19.09 -24.48
N GLY A 138 0.66 -18.82 -23.44
CA GLY A 138 1.48 -19.84 -22.79
C GLY A 138 2.61 -19.25 -21.96
N LYS A 139 3.81 -19.79 -22.15
CA LYS A 139 5.02 -19.47 -21.38
C LYS A 139 5.33 -17.97 -21.32
N ALA A 140 5.10 -17.23 -22.41
CA ALA A 140 5.33 -15.79 -22.46
C ALA A 140 4.43 -15.00 -21.48
N ASN A 141 3.16 -15.39 -21.33
CA ASN A 141 2.24 -14.77 -20.38
C ASN A 141 2.66 -15.06 -18.93
N GLU A 142 3.09 -16.30 -18.66
CA GLU A 142 3.60 -16.66 -17.34
C GLU A 142 4.89 -15.93 -16.99
N ASP A 143 5.80 -15.74 -17.96
CA ASP A 143 7.02 -14.96 -17.74
C ASP A 143 6.68 -13.48 -17.54
N GLY A 144 5.65 -12.97 -18.24
CA GLY A 144 5.03 -11.69 -17.93
C GLY A 144 4.55 -11.60 -16.48
N LEU A 145 3.88 -12.65 -15.99
CA LEU A 145 3.38 -12.74 -14.62
C LEU A 145 4.51 -12.82 -13.59
N ARG A 146 5.59 -13.57 -13.88
CA ARG A 146 6.81 -13.61 -13.05
C ARG A 146 7.44 -12.22 -12.95
N GLY A 147 7.58 -11.52 -14.08
CA GLY A 147 8.09 -10.14 -14.11
C GLY A 147 7.21 -9.17 -13.32
N TRP A 148 5.89 -9.29 -13.46
CA TRP A 148 4.93 -8.51 -12.71
C TRP A 148 5.05 -8.74 -11.20
N LEU A 149 5.13 -10.01 -10.76
CA LEU A 149 5.31 -10.38 -9.34
C LEU A 149 6.62 -9.84 -8.76
N GLY A 150 7.71 -9.85 -9.55
CA GLY A 150 8.97 -9.23 -9.17
C GLY A 150 8.84 -7.72 -8.98
N ASN A 151 8.16 -7.04 -9.91
CA ASN A 151 7.90 -5.61 -9.82
C ASN A 151 6.99 -5.25 -8.63
N ASN A 152 5.93 -6.03 -8.40
CA ASN A 152 5.01 -5.87 -7.27
C ASN A 152 5.73 -6.06 -5.93
N GLY A 153 6.52 -7.13 -5.80
CA GLY A 153 7.33 -7.39 -4.60
C GLY A 153 8.38 -6.31 -4.33
N ALA A 154 9.07 -5.82 -5.38
CA ALA A 154 10.01 -4.71 -5.24
C ALA A 154 9.31 -3.43 -4.75
N ARG A 155 8.19 -3.06 -5.37
CA ARG A 155 7.38 -1.92 -4.94
C ARG A 155 6.90 -2.06 -3.49
N MET A 156 6.45 -3.25 -3.11
CA MET A 156 6.04 -3.51 -1.72
C MET A 156 7.19 -3.30 -0.75
N LYS A 157 8.37 -3.85 -1.06
CA LYS A 157 9.57 -3.76 -0.23
C LYS A 157 10.09 -2.33 -0.09
N TRP A 158 10.14 -1.58 -1.18
CA TRP A 158 10.80 -0.27 -1.21
C TRP A 158 9.87 0.89 -0.89
N VAL A 159 8.57 0.71 -1.06
CA VAL A 159 7.60 1.79 -0.96
C VAL A 159 6.47 1.47 0.01
N ASN A 160 5.65 0.45 -0.26
CA ASN A 160 4.44 0.22 0.53
C ASN A 160 4.74 -0.11 1.99
N PHE A 161 5.66 -1.05 2.24
CA PHE A 161 5.99 -1.49 3.58
C PHE A 161 6.74 -0.40 4.37
N PRO A 162 7.75 0.31 3.83
CA PRO A 162 8.35 1.46 4.50
C PRO A 162 7.35 2.57 4.81
N ALA A 163 6.45 2.93 3.88
CA ALA A 163 5.39 3.92 4.13
C ALA A 163 4.50 3.51 5.30
N TRP A 164 4.09 2.24 5.32
CA TRP A 164 3.28 1.66 6.40
C TRP A 164 4.00 1.75 7.75
N ILE A 165 5.28 1.37 7.81
CA ILE A 165 6.10 1.50 9.03
C ILE A 165 6.16 2.96 9.52
N CYS A 166 6.38 3.92 8.62
CA CYS A 166 6.36 5.33 8.99
C CYS A 166 5.04 5.74 9.64
N PHE A 167 3.90 5.31 9.08
CA PHE A 167 2.59 5.65 9.63
C PHE A 167 2.24 4.90 10.92
N VAL A 168 2.71 3.66 11.10
CA VAL A 168 2.60 2.93 12.37
C VAL A 168 3.35 3.69 13.47
N LEU A 169 4.61 4.06 13.21
CA LEU A 169 5.43 4.77 14.19
C LEU A 169 4.87 6.17 14.49
N ALA A 170 4.42 6.91 13.48
CA ALA A 170 3.78 8.21 13.67
C ALA A 170 2.51 8.10 14.53
N SER A 171 1.72 7.06 14.30
CA SER A 171 0.48 6.80 15.03
C SER A 171 0.72 6.34 16.47
N ALA A 172 1.76 5.54 16.71
CA ALA A 172 2.18 5.14 18.06
C ALA A 172 2.58 6.34 18.92
N MET A 173 3.18 7.37 18.32
CA MET A 173 3.52 8.63 18.98
C MET A 173 2.31 9.53 19.32
N LEU A 174 1.09 9.12 18.95
CA LEU A 174 -0.15 9.80 19.36
C LEU A 174 -0.65 9.32 20.73
N ILE A 175 -0.15 8.18 21.22
CA ILE A 175 -0.55 7.62 22.51
C ILE A 175 0.29 8.32 23.59
N PRO A 176 -0.32 9.01 24.57
CA PRO A 176 0.43 9.56 25.69
C PRO A 176 1.05 8.39 26.49
N VAL A 177 2.36 8.49 26.76
CA VAL A 177 3.11 7.59 27.64
C VAL A 177 2.93 8.03 29.09
#